data_AF-A0A060CRU5-F1
#
_entry.id   AF-A0A060CRU5-F1
#
_cell.length_a   1.000
_cell.length_b   1.000
_cell.length_c   1.000
_cell.angle_alpha   90.00
_cell.angle_beta   90.00
_cell.angle_gamma   90.00
#
_symmetry.space_group_name_H-M   'P 1'
#
loop_
_entity.id
_entity.type
_entity.pdbx_description
1 polymer ?
#
loop_
_entity_poly.entity_id
_entity_poly.type
_entity_poly.pdbx_seq_one_letter_code
_entity_poly.pdbx_strand_id
1 'polypeptide(L)'
;MPSRMELKHEEYGYLDIHPLDLKKDGTATQADPKGGFYLFEKDWFTTTNYKNRKIPCISKEAQLLFHSGYELTEKDQFDIKNLNSINQVKKEGHFSNDF
;
A
#
# COMPACT_ATOMS: atom_id res chain seq x y z
N MET A 1 9.24 11.42 -17.38
CA MET A 1 9.91 11.03 -16.12
C MET A 1 10.03 9.50 -16.12
N PRO A 2 11.10 8.88 -15.62
CA PRO A 2 11.18 7.41 -15.55
C PRO A 2 10.01 6.83 -14.75
N SER A 3 9.56 5.63 -15.10
CA SER A 3 8.46 4.92 -14.44
C SER A 3 8.82 4.36 -13.07
N ARG A 4 10.11 4.10 -12.84
CA ARG A 4 10.71 3.59 -11.59
C ARG A 4 12.17 3.98 -11.55
N MET A 5 12.69 4.26 -10.35
CA MET A 5 14.10 4.47 -10.08
C MET A 5 14.52 3.60 -8.91
N GLU A 6 15.46 2.69 -9.14
CA GLU A 6 16.04 1.82 -8.11
C GLU A 6 17.34 2.46 -7.61
N LEU A 7 17.45 2.63 -6.30
CA LEU A 7 18.58 3.27 -5.62
C LEU A 7 19.19 2.32 -4.59
N LYS A 8 20.49 2.46 -4.35
CA LYS A 8 21.22 1.74 -3.31
C LYS A 8 22.02 2.73 -2.48
N HIS A 9 21.95 2.59 -1.17
CA HIS A 9 22.77 3.31 -0.20
C HIS A 9 23.56 2.29 0.63
N GLU A 10 24.84 2.56 0.89
CA GLU A 10 25.72 1.63 1.61
C GLU A 10 25.22 1.32 3.03
N GLU A 11 24.69 2.33 3.71
CA GLU A 11 24.15 2.19 5.08
C GLU A 11 22.67 1.76 5.12
N TYR A 12 21.84 2.25 4.19
CA TYR A 12 20.37 2.19 4.32
C TYR A 12 19.71 1.14 3.41
N GLY A 13 20.50 0.44 2.58
CA GLY A 13 20.01 -0.62 1.72
C GLY A 13 19.44 -0.11 0.40
N TYR A 14 18.38 -0.76 -0.08
CA TYR A 14 17.76 -0.50 -1.38
C TYR A 14 16.49 0.34 -1.24
N LEU A 15 16.27 1.26 -2.19
CA LEU A 15 15.09 2.12 -2.25
C LEU A 15 14.58 2.22 -3.69
N ASP A 16 13.32 1.85 -3.87
CA ASP A 16 12.61 2.03 -5.13
C ASP A 16 11.67 3.21 -5.04
N ILE A 17 11.83 4.14 -5.98
CA ILE A 17 10.98 5.34 -6.10
C ILE A 17 10.13 5.20 -7.36
N HIS A 18 8.81 5.34 -7.19
CA HIS A 18 7.82 5.28 -8.26
C HIS A 18 7.19 6.65 -8.46
N PRO A 19 7.57 7.41 -9.51
CA PRO A 19 6.98 8.70 -9.77
C PRO A 19 5.52 8.58 -10.23
N LEU A 20 4.65 9.37 -9.61
CA LEU A 20 3.23 9.46 -9.95
C LEU A 20 2.89 10.88 -10.38
N ASP A 21 2.10 11.00 -11.44
CA ASP A 21 1.45 12.26 -11.83
C ASP A 21 0.10 12.36 -11.09
N LEU A 22 0.02 13.30 -10.14
CA LEU A 22 -1.16 13.49 -9.30
C LEU A 22 -2.15 14.43 -9.99
N LYS A 23 -3.39 13.96 -10.17
CA LYS A 23 -4.45 14.75 -10.81
C LYS A 23 -5.30 15.50 -9.78
N LYS A 24 -5.96 16.55 -10.24
CA LYS A 24 -6.82 17.40 -9.40
C LYS A 24 -8.03 16.67 -8.82
N ASP A 25 -8.49 15.60 -9.46
CA ASP A 25 -9.60 14.76 -9.00
C ASP A 25 -9.20 13.73 -7.93
N GLY A 26 -7.91 13.70 -7.56
CA GLY A 26 -7.35 12.78 -6.58
C GLY A 26 -6.85 11.46 -7.16
N THR A 27 -7.09 11.19 -8.45
CA THR A 27 -6.47 10.05 -9.13
C THR A 27 -5.00 10.32 -9.41
N ALA A 28 -4.25 9.27 -9.71
CA ALA A 28 -2.87 9.41 -10.14
C ALA A 28 -2.58 8.52 -11.35
N THR A 29 -1.54 8.86 -12.10
CA THR A 29 -1.04 8.01 -13.19
C THR A 29 0.45 7.74 -13.05
N GLN A 30 0.86 6.50 -13.36
CA GLN A 30 2.26 6.11 -13.48
C GLN A 30 2.56 5.71 -14.93
N ALA A 31 3.71 6.11 -15.47
CA ALA A 31 4.13 5.68 -16.80
C ALA A 31 4.37 4.15 -16.84
N ASP A 32 3.87 3.48 -17.89
CA ASP A 32 4.20 2.08 -18.17
C ASP A 32 5.50 2.01 -19.00
N PRO A 33 6.53 1.24 -18.59
CA PRO A 33 7.73 1.03 -19.39
C PRO A 33 7.49 0.54 -20.83
N LYS A 34 6.38 -0.15 -21.08
CA LYS A 34 5.98 -0.69 -22.40
C LYS A 34 5.10 0.27 -23.20
N GLY A 35 4.81 1.46 -22.65
CA GLY A 35 3.96 2.48 -23.26
C GLY A 35 2.57 2.54 -22.61
N GLY A 36 2.04 3.76 -22.48
CA GLY A 36 0.78 4.04 -21.77
C GLY A 36 0.99 4.43 -20.30
N PHE A 37 -0.06 4.27 -19.50
CA PHE A 37 -0.02 4.57 -18.06
C PHE A 37 -0.92 3.63 -17.26
N TYR A 38 -0.53 3.39 -16.00
CA TYR A 38 -1.38 2.78 -14.99
C TYR A 38 -2.19 3.88 -14.29
N LEU A 39 -3.50 3.67 -14.15
CA LEU A 39 -4.39 4.55 -13.39
C LEU A 39 -4.47 4.09 -11.94
N PHE A 40 -4.37 5.04 -11.02
CA PHE A 40 -4.55 4.83 -9.60
C PHE A 40 -5.78 5.59 -9.13
N GLU A 41 -6.68 4.87 -8.45
CA GLU A 41 -7.86 5.47 -7.84
C GLU A 41 -7.48 6.28 -6.61
N LYS A 42 -8.23 7.35 -6.34
CA LYS A 42 -7.96 8.24 -5.20
C LYS A 42 -7.96 7.49 -3.85
N ASP A 43 -8.86 6.50 -3.71
CA ASP A 43 -9.07 5.76 -2.47
C ASP A 43 -7.95 4.74 -2.20
N TRP A 44 -7.04 4.55 -3.16
CA TRP A 44 -5.84 3.72 -2.99
C TRP A 44 -4.75 4.46 -2.22
N PHE A 45 -4.76 5.79 -2.17
CA PHE A 45 -3.83 6.58 -1.35
C PHE A 45 -4.50 6.94 -0.02
N THR A 46 -3.95 6.43 1.07
CA THR A 46 -4.54 6.59 2.41
C THR A 46 -3.49 6.91 3.46
N THR A 47 -3.90 6.96 4.73
CA THR A 47 -3.00 7.12 5.86
C THR A 47 -3.37 6.14 6.97
N THR A 48 -2.39 5.61 7.68
CA THR A 48 -2.60 4.80 8.89
C THR A 48 -1.85 5.38 10.09
N ASN A 49 -2.33 5.10 11.29
CA ASN A 49 -1.60 5.41 12.51
C ASN A 49 -0.77 4.20 12.92
N TYR A 50 0.55 4.32 12.90
CA TYR A 50 1.48 3.28 13.30
C TYR A 50 2.39 3.82 14.40
N LYS A 51 2.31 3.21 15.60
CA LYS A 51 3.10 3.61 16.78
C LYS A 51 3.07 5.13 17.05
N ASN A 52 1.85 5.69 17.10
CA ASN A 52 1.59 7.13 17.30
C ASN A 52 2.13 8.07 16.20
N ARG A 53 2.46 7.53 15.03
CA ARG A 53 2.82 8.31 13.84
C ARG A 53 1.78 8.08 12.74
N LYS A 54 1.25 9.16 12.18
CA LYS A 54 0.44 9.12 10.96
C LYS A 54 1.36 8.92 9.76
N ILE A 55 1.20 7.82 9.02
CA ILE A 55 2.04 7.44 7.89
C ILE A 55 1.17 7.39 6.62
N PRO A 56 1.51 8.14 5.55
CA PRO A 56 0.87 7.97 4.25
C PRO A 56 1.31 6.65 3.62
N CYS A 57 0.35 5.90 3.08
CA CYS A 57 0.58 4.58 2.50
C CYS A 57 -0.52 4.25 1.48
N ILE A 58 -0.30 3.21 0.68
CA ILE A 58 -1.39 2.66 -0.14
C ILE A 58 -2.36 1.82 0.70
N SER A 59 -3.61 1.71 0.26
CA SER A 59 -4.65 0.96 0.96
C SER A 59 -4.40 -0.55 0.94
N LYS A 60 -5.09 -1.28 1.81
CA LYS A 60 -5.06 -2.76 1.82
C LYS A 60 -5.54 -3.31 0.48
N GLU A 61 -6.62 -2.74 -0.05
CA GLU A 61 -7.23 -3.14 -1.31
C GLU A 61 -6.24 -2.94 -2.47
N ALA A 62 -5.52 -1.81 -2.47
CA ALA A 62 -4.48 -1.54 -3.45
C ALA A 62 -3.29 -2.51 -3.33
N GLN A 63 -2.83 -2.80 -2.10
CA GLN A 63 -1.79 -3.82 -1.87
C GLN A 63 -2.20 -5.18 -2.46
N LEU A 64 -3.41 -5.65 -2.17
CA LEU A 64 -3.91 -6.93 -2.70
C LEU A 64 -4.02 -6.92 -4.23
N LEU A 65 -4.47 -5.81 -4.82
CA LEU A 65 -4.57 -5.66 -6.26
C LEU A 65 -3.19 -5.70 -6.95
N PHE A 66 -2.18 -5.03 -6.40
CA PHE A 66 -0.85 -5.03 -7.02
C PHE A 66 -0.13 -6.38 -6.94
N HIS A 67 -0.48 -7.22 -5.95
CA HIS A 67 0.00 -8.59 -5.89
C HIS A 67 -0.63 -9.51 -6.95
N SER A 68 -1.78 -9.15 -7.56
CA SER A 68 -2.38 -9.96 -8.63
C SER A 68 -1.67 -9.82 -9.98
N GLY A 69 -0.63 -8.97 -10.05
CA GLY A 69 0.11 -8.68 -11.28
C GLY A 69 1.28 -9.61 -11.57
N TYR A 70 1.62 -10.53 -10.66
CA TYR A 70 2.76 -11.43 -10.79
C TYR A 70 2.58 -12.72 -9.98
N GLU A 71 3.44 -13.72 -10.22
CA GLU A 71 3.45 -14.98 -9.47
C GLU A 71 3.91 -14.77 -8.03
N LEU A 72 3.08 -15.17 -7.07
CA LEU A 72 3.33 -14.91 -5.64
C LEU A 72 4.47 -15.75 -5.08
N THR A 73 5.43 -15.08 -4.44
CA THR A 73 6.45 -15.72 -3.60
C THR A 73 5.87 -16.17 -2.26
N GLU A 74 6.62 -16.99 -1.50
CA GLU A 74 6.23 -17.36 -0.13
C GLU A 74 6.06 -16.14 0.79
N LYS A 75 6.89 -15.10 0.58
CA LYS A 75 6.78 -13.84 1.32
C LYS A 75 5.49 -13.12 0.98
N ASP A 76 5.14 -13.02 -0.31
CA ASP A 76 3.90 -12.38 -0.75
C ASP A 76 2.68 -13.07 -0.12
N GLN A 77 2.67 -14.41 -0.09
CA GLN A 77 1.59 -15.19 0.53
C GLN A 77 1.46 -14.88 2.03
N PHE A 78 2.59 -14.76 2.74
CA PHE A 78 2.61 -14.38 4.15
C PHE A 78 2.08 -12.94 4.36
N ASP A 79 2.51 -11.99 3.54
CA ASP A 79 2.08 -10.59 3.61
C ASP A 79 0.58 -10.45 3.31
N ILE A 80 0.06 -11.17 2.30
CA ILE A 80 -1.37 -11.23 1.99
C ILE A 80 -2.17 -11.81 3.17
N LYS A 81 -1.66 -12.86 3.83
CA LYS A 81 -2.31 -13.42 5.03
C LYS A 81 -2.38 -12.39 6.16
N ASN A 82 -1.31 -11.63 6.37
CA ASN A 82 -1.29 -10.56 7.37
C ASN A 82 -2.30 -9.47 7.02
N LEU A 83 -2.32 -8.99 5.77
CA LEU A 83 -3.29 -8.00 5.30
C LEU A 83 -4.73 -8.47 5.52
N ASN A 84 -5.03 -9.74 5.23
CA ASN A 84 -6.36 -10.30 5.42
C ASN A 84 -6.77 -10.40 6.90
N SER A 85 -5.83 -10.55 7.82
CA SER A 85 -6.12 -10.58 9.26
C SER A 85 -6.51 -9.21 9.86
N ILE A 86 -6.17 -8.10 9.19
CA ILE A 86 -6.45 -6.73 9.67
C ILE A 86 -7.96 -6.42 9.79
N ASN A 87 -8.83 -7.19 9.11
CA ASN A 87 -10.29 -7.00 9.21
C ASN A 87 -10.92 -7.72 10.43
N GLN A 88 -10.13 -8.44 11.24
CA GLN A 88 -10.60 -9.02 12.49
C GLN A 88 -10.45 -8.00 13.63
N VAL A 89 -11.26 -6.94 13.60
CA VAL A 89 -11.50 -6.17 14.82
C VAL A 89 -12.21 -7.11 15.79
N LYS A 90 -11.50 -7.55 16.84
CA LYS A 90 -12.15 -8.09 18.03
C LYS A 90 -13.16 -7.04 18.49
N LYS A 91 -14.45 -7.40 18.50
CA LYS A 91 -15.43 -6.65 19.30
C LYS A 91 -15.05 -6.87 20.76
N GLU A 92 -14.18 -6.04 21.31
CA GLU A 92 -14.10 -5.84 22.75
C GLU A 92 -15.26 -4.93 23.13
N GLY A 93 -16.46 -5.51 23.16
CA GLY A 93 -17.57 -4.98 23.94
C GLY A 93 -17.34 -5.39 25.38
N HIS A 94 -16.82 -4.45 26.17
CA HIS A 94 -16.73 -4.55 27.62
C HIS A 94 -18.15 -4.72 28.17
N PHE A 95 -18.45 -5.89 28.76
CA PHE A 95 -19.54 -5.99 29.71
C PHE A 95 -19.12 -5.20 30.96
N SER A 96 -19.83 -4.13 31.28
CA SER A 96 -20.02 -3.74 32.68
C SER A 96 -21.52 -3.76 32.96
N ASN A 97 -21.98 -4.85 33.54
CA ASN A 97 -23.09 -4.78 34.49
C ASN A 97 -22.50 -4.16 35.75
N ASP A 98 -23.01 -3.01 36.17
CA ASP A 98 -23.03 -2.58 37.57
C ASP A 98 -24.17 -1.56 37.73
N PHE A 99 -25.24 -2.05 38.38
CA PHE A 99 -26.40 -1.41 39.04
C PHE A 99 -27.08 -0.17 38.41
#